data_AF-A0A1H0FRM7-F1
#
_entry.id   AF-A0A1H0FRM7-F1
#
_cell.length_a   1.000
_cell.length_b   1.000
_cell.length_c   1.000
_cell.angle_alpha   90.00
_cell.angle_beta   90.00
_cell.angle_gamma   90.00
#
_symmetry.space_group_name_H-M   'P 1'
#
loop_
_entity.id
_entity.type
_entity.pdbx_description
1 polymer ?
#
loop_
_entity_poly.entity_id
_entity_poly.type
_entity_poly.pdbx_seq_one_letter_code
_entity_poly.pdbx_strand_id
1 'polypeptide(L)'
;MMLREVTIGRSKDCDIYLDERCIYASSHHATIYYDGNQLMYRDCSSNGTMINNVSVKHRAVPIRRGDTIMVAGKYQISWNQIDVYFPGRPQQQMPPQQSYQQPFQQSYQQPAMQAPVDEGDSLNLSKWNWGAFSLYPLWGFFNGCWWAFLIGFFVGWLFPIPNIIFGVYGTRWAWQNRSWRSAADFMATQHGWDIAGIIIFVINMLFFLGLIFFYAALISALS
;
A
#
# COMPACT_ATOMS: atom_id res chain seq x y z
N MET A 1 -33.80 -12.19 15.23
CA MET A 1 -34.07 -11.17 14.18
C MET A 1 -32.91 -11.28 13.20
N MET A 2 -33.17 -11.58 11.92
CA MET A 2 -32.08 -11.77 10.96
C MET A 2 -31.33 -10.45 10.74
N LEU A 3 -30.03 -10.46 11.06
CA LEU A 3 -29.08 -9.37 10.82
C LEU A 3 -28.96 -9.15 9.31
N ARG A 4 -29.74 -8.23 8.75
CA ARG A 4 -29.59 -7.86 7.33
C ARG A 4 -28.24 -7.17 7.16
N GLU A 5 -27.33 -7.79 6.42
CA GLU A 5 -26.12 -7.14 5.94
C GLU A 5 -26.50 -6.18 4.80
N VAL A 6 -25.96 -4.97 4.82
CA VAL A 6 -26.12 -3.95 3.78
C VAL A 6 -24.96 -4.10 2.81
N THR A 7 -25.27 -4.39 1.56
CA THR A 7 -24.29 -4.67 0.50
C THR A 7 -23.84 -3.39 -0.21
N ILE A 8 -22.57 -3.35 -0.59
CA ILE A 8 -21.95 -2.22 -1.28
C ILE A 8 -21.28 -2.74 -2.54
N GLY A 9 -21.51 -2.11 -3.69
CA GLY A 9 -20.82 -2.52 -4.90
C GLY A 9 -21.26 -1.81 -6.17
N ARG A 10 -20.60 -2.20 -7.27
CA ARG A 10 -20.89 -1.68 -8.62
C ARG A 10 -22.13 -2.31 -9.24
N SER A 11 -22.62 -3.41 -8.70
CA SER A 11 -23.82 -4.06 -9.22
C SER A 11 -25.08 -3.37 -8.71
N LYS A 12 -26.11 -3.21 -9.57
CA LYS A 12 -27.35 -2.49 -9.26
C LYS A 12 -28.24 -3.19 -8.23
N ASP A 13 -27.94 -4.44 -7.91
CA ASP A 13 -28.58 -5.23 -6.86
C ASP A 13 -28.00 -4.95 -5.46
N CYS A 14 -26.90 -4.20 -5.34
CA CYS A 14 -26.36 -3.79 -4.04
C CYS A 14 -27.23 -2.72 -3.40
N ASP A 15 -27.35 -2.74 -2.06
CA ASP A 15 -28.08 -1.73 -1.31
C ASP A 15 -27.45 -0.34 -1.52
N ILE A 16 -26.13 -0.23 -1.35
CA ILE A 16 -25.35 0.98 -1.68
C ILE A 16 -24.67 0.75 -3.03
N TYR A 17 -25.34 1.22 -4.07
CA TYR A 17 -24.84 1.21 -5.44
C TYR A 17 -23.85 2.35 -5.70
N LEU A 18 -22.67 2.02 -6.22
CA LEU A 18 -21.54 2.96 -6.36
C LEU A 18 -21.49 3.75 -7.68
N ASP A 19 -22.36 3.47 -8.66
CA ASP A 19 -22.27 3.93 -10.08
C ASP A 19 -21.49 2.95 -11.00
N GLU A 20 -21.92 2.82 -12.26
CA GLU A 20 -21.27 2.00 -13.30
C GLU A 20 -19.84 2.49 -13.62
N ARG A 21 -19.58 3.79 -13.45
CA ARG A 21 -18.28 4.42 -13.67
C ARG A 21 -17.23 4.02 -12.64
N CYS A 22 -17.65 3.40 -11.54
CA CYS A 22 -16.74 2.93 -10.49
C CYS A 22 -16.03 1.62 -10.88
N ILE A 23 -15.36 1.59 -12.03
CA ILE A 23 -14.79 0.39 -12.67
C ILE A 23 -13.75 -0.38 -11.84
N TYR A 24 -13.20 0.25 -10.79
CA TYR A 24 -12.24 -0.37 -9.88
C TYR A 24 -12.92 -1.04 -8.67
N ALA A 25 -14.22 -0.82 -8.47
CA ALA A 25 -14.99 -1.50 -7.44
C ALA A 25 -15.53 -2.85 -7.97
N SER A 26 -15.37 -3.90 -7.18
CA SER A 26 -16.04 -5.19 -7.41
C SER A 26 -17.57 -5.05 -7.44
N SER A 27 -18.23 -5.97 -8.15
CA SER A 27 -19.70 -6.02 -8.25
C SER A 27 -20.37 -6.06 -6.89
N HIS A 28 -19.85 -6.87 -5.97
CA HIS A 28 -20.21 -6.95 -4.55
C HIS A 28 -18.93 -6.73 -3.74
N HIS A 29 -18.64 -5.47 -3.43
CA HIS A 29 -17.34 -5.05 -2.88
C HIS A 29 -17.22 -5.30 -1.38
N ALA A 30 -18.25 -4.94 -0.61
CA ALA A 30 -18.21 -5.01 0.84
C ALA A 30 -19.62 -5.14 1.42
N THR A 31 -19.68 -5.48 2.71
CA THR A 31 -20.90 -5.44 3.50
C THR A 31 -20.74 -4.63 4.77
N ILE A 32 -21.80 -3.95 5.19
CA ILE A 32 -21.91 -3.29 6.49
C ILE A 32 -22.99 -4.02 7.29
N TYR A 33 -22.71 -4.31 8.56
CA TYR A 33 -23.65 -4.97 9.45
C TYR A 33 -23.41 -4.58 10.91
N TYR A 34 -24.39 -4.85 11.78
CA TYR A 34 -24.19 -4.74 13.22
C TYR A 34 -23.62 -6.05 13.78
N ASP A 35 -22.53 -5.96 14.54
CA ASP A 35 -22.10 -7.02 15.46
C ASP A 35 -22.43 -6.60 16.89
N GLY A 36 -23.57 -7.08 17.38
CA GLY A 36 -24.15 -6.62 18.64
C GLY A 36 -24.52 -5.13 18.60
N ASN A 37 -23.67 -4.28 19.20
CA ASN A 37 -23.85 -2.82 19.26
C ASN A 37 -22.85 -2.03 18.40
N GLN A 38 -21.95 -2.73 17.69
CA GLN A 38 -20.91 -2.11 16.88
C GLN A 38 -21.24 -2.23 15.39
N LEU A 39 -21.11 -1.14 14.65
CA LEU A 39 -21.23 -1.16 13.21
C LEU A 39 -19.91 -1.65 12.61
N MET A 40 -19.98 -2.70 11.79
CA MET A 40 -18.84 -3.37 11.19
C MET A 40 -18.85 -3.18 9.69
N TYR A 41 -17.67 -3.02 9.10
CA TYR A 41 -17.43 -3.02 7.66
C TYR A 41 -16.58 -4.24 7.30
N ARG A 42 -17.03 -5.06 6.36
CA ARG A 42 -16.32 -6.23 5.85
C ARG A 42 -16.02 -6.07 4.37
N ASP A 43 -14.73 -6.04 4.04
CA ASP A 43 -14.29 -6.00 2.64
C ASP A 43 -14.14 -7.42 2.06
N CYS A 44 -14.72 -7.63 0.87
CA CYS A 44 -14.64 -8.89 0.12
C CYS A 44 -14.08 -8.68 -1.30
N SER A 45 -13.44 -7.54 -1.54
CA SER A 45 -13.19 -7.04 -2.90
C SER A 45 -11.81 -7.37 -3.45
N SER A 46 -11.65 -7.22 -4.76
CA SER A 46 -10.36 -7.44 -5.43
C SER A 46 -9.35 -6.34 -5.12
N ASN A 47 -9.80 -5.08 -5.02
CA ASN A 47 -8.93 -3.90 -4.86
C ASN A 47 -8.87 -3.36 -3.43
N GLY A 48 -9.71 -3.88 -2.53
CA GLY A 48 -9.77 -3.48 -1.13
C GLY A 48 -10.49 -2.16 -0.88
N THR A 49 -10.76 -1.91 0.39
CA THR A 49 -11.28 -0.65 0.92
C THR A 49 -10.24 -0.01 1.84
N MET A 50 -10.16 1.32 1.86
CA MET A 50 -9.40 2.08 2.85
C MET A 50 -10.35 2.79 3.80
N ILE A 51 -10.11 2.67 5.12
CA ILE A 51 -10.87 3.37 6.15
C ILE A 51 -9.87 4.20 6.97
N ASN A 52 -10.09 5.53 7.03
CA ASN A 52 -9.15 6.48 7.64
C ASN A 52 -7.71 6.27 7.16
N ASN A 53 -7.54 6.11 5.85
CA ASN A 53 -6.28 5.84 5.14
C ASN A 53 -5.62 4.48 5.46
N VAL A 54 -6.27 3.61 6.24
CA VAL A 54 -5.79 2.27 6.55
C VAL A 54 -6.51 1.26 5.66
N SER A 55 -5.76 0.43 4.93
CA SER A 55 -6.35 -0.65 4.11
C SER A 55 -7.01 -1.69 5.00
N VAL A 56 -8.24 -2.10 4.65
CA VAL A 56 -9.04 -3.10 5.36
C VAL A 56 -9.41 -4.29 4.48
N LYS A 57 -8.63 -4.52 3.42
CA LYS A 57 -8.86 -5.59 2.45
C LYS A 57 -9.02 -6.96 3.11
N HIS A 58 -10.06 -7.71 2.73
CA HIS A 58 -10.36 -9.06 3.22
C HIS A 58 -10.49 -9.21 4.74
N ARG A 59 -10.90 -8.15 5.45
CA ARG A 59 -11.19 -8.23 6.89
C ARG A 59 -12.44 -7.45 7.26
N ALA A 60 -13.00 -7.79 8.42
CA ALA A 60 -14.04 -7.01 9.08
C ALA A 60 -13.40 -6.07 10.10
N VAL A 61 -13.80 -4.80 10.11
CA VAL A 61 -13.34 -3.79 11.07
C VAL A 61 -14.52 -2.97 11.58
N PRO A 62 -14.45 -2.46 12.82
CA PRO A 62 -15.46 -1.53 13.31
C PRO A 62 -15.35 -0.17 12.62
N ILE A 63 -16.49 0.45 12.36
CA ILE A 63 -16.60 1.79 11.77
C ILE A 63 -17.47 2.71 12.64
N ARG A 64 -17.18 4.00 12.62
CA ARG A 64 -17.88 5.04 13.38
C ARG A 64 -18.23 6.20 12.46
N ARG A 65 -19.38 6.85 12.73
CA ARG A 65 -19.78 8.08 12.04
C ARG A 65 -18.63 9.08 12.05
N GLY A 66 -18.25 9.55 10.87
CA GLY A 66 -17.09 10.43 10.66
C GLY A 66 -15.89 9.74 10.01
N ASP A 67 -15.80 8.40 10.00
CA ASP A 67 -14.71 7.70 9.32
C ASP A 67 -14.76 7.97 7.81
N THR A 68 -13.59 8.13 7.18
CA THR A 68 -13.48 8.25 5.73
C THR A 68 -13.35 6.86 5.12
N ILE A 69 -14.35 6.44 4.33
CA ILE A 69 -14.40 5.11 3.69
C ILE A 69 -14.19 5.27 2.18
N MET A 70 -13.05 4.78 1.68
CA MET A 70 -12.66 4.82 0.26
C MET A 70 -12.63 3.42 -0.35
N VAL A 71 -13.64 3.11 -1.15
CA VAL A 71 -13.75 1.87 -1.92
C VAL A 71 -12.74 1.87 -3.07
N ALA A 72 -12.03 0.76 -3.26
CA ALA A 72 -10.97 0.60 -4.25
C ALA A 72 -9.90 1.71 -4.21
N GLY A 73 -9.76 2.39 -3.06
CA GLY A 73 -8.90 3.56 -2.88
C GLY A 73 -9.25 4.77 -3.75
N LYS A 74 -10.46 4.83 -4.30
CA LYS A 74 -10.86 5.86 -5.29
C LYS A 74 -12.24 6.47 -5.06
N TYR A 75 -13.18 5.69 -4.53
CA TYR A 75 -14.57 6.09 -4.44
C TYR A 75 -14.96 6.24 -3.00
N GLN A 76 -15.21 7.47 -2.56
CA GLN A 76 -15.64 7.73 -1.20
C GLN A 76 -17.14 7.45 -1.05
N ILE A 77 -17.52 6.71 -0.02
CA ILE A 77 -18.92 6.54 0.38
C ILE A 77 -19.26 7.62 1.40
N SER A 78 -20.41 8.28 1.20
CA SER A 78 -20.90 9.27 2.16
C SER A 78 -21.65 8.59 3.32
N TRP A 79 -21.50 9.14 4.52
CA TRP A 79 -22.28 8.69 5.69
C TRP A 79 -23.78 8.83 5.47
N ASN A 80 -24.22 9.84 4.71
CA ASN A 80 -25.62 10.01 4.36
C ASN A 80 -26.20 8.77 3.65
N GLN A 81 -25.42 8.06 2.82
CA GLN A 81 -25.87 6.83 2.17
C GLN A 81 -25.95 5.65 3.15
N ILE A 82 -25.00 5.56 4.07
CA ILE A 82 -24.94 4.51 5.10
C ILE A 82 -26.09 4.69 6.10
N ASP A 83 -26.36 5.93 6.50
CA ASP A 83 -27.32 6.31 7.52
C ASP A 83 -28.78 6.01 7.13
N VAL A 84 -29.09 5.91 5.84
CA VAL A 84 -30.41 5.46 5.36
C VAL A 84 -30.71 4.05 5.87
N TYR A 85 -29.69 3.18 5.93
CA TYR A 85 -29.84 1.80 6.38
C TYR A 85 -29.55 1.62 7.87
N PHE A 86 -28.76 2.54 8.44
CA PHE A 86 -28.36 2.54 9.84
C PHE A 86 -28.70 3.89 10.51
N PRO A 87 -29.99 4.26 10.62
CA PRO A 87 -30.38 5.46 11.34
C PRO A 87 -29.89 5.30 12.78
N GLY A 88 -29.03 6.23 13.23
CA GLY A 88 -28.47 6.17 14.58
C GLY A 88 -29.61 6.03 15.58
N ARG A 89 -29.46 5.14 16.57
CA ARG A 89 -30.39 5.14 17.71
C ARG A 89 -30.37 6.57 18.29
N PRO A 90 -31.53 7.18 18.57
CA PRO A 90 -31.58 8.49 19.20
C PRO A 90 -30.62 8.47 20.40
N GLN A 91 -29.73 9.45 20.46
CA GLN A 91 -28.71 9.57 21.50
C GLN A 91 -29.36 9.32 22.87
N GLN A 92 -29.09 8.16 23.48
CA GLN A 92 -29.20 8.06 24.93
C GLN A 92 -28.17 9.04 25.46
N GLN A 93 -28.67 10.12 26.07
CA GLN A 93 -27.90 11.17 26.72
C GLN A 93 -26.76 10.52 27.50
N MET A 94 -25.51 10.80 27.10
CA MET A 94 -24.36 10.39 27.89
C MET A 94 -24.46 11.09 29.25
N PRO A 95 -24.42 10.35 30.38
CA PRO A 95 -24.28 10.98 31.69
C PRO A 95 -23.01 11.84 31.74
N PRO A 96 -22.92 12.85 32.64
CA PRO A 96 -21.75 13.70 32.74
C PRO A 96 -20.50 12.83 32.89
N GLN A 97 -19.45 13.16 32.13
CA GLN A 97 -18.17 12.45 32.12
C GLN A 97 -17.67 12.18 33.54
N GLN A 98 -17.91 10.96 34.04
CA GLN A 98 -17.12 10.44 35.16
C GLN A 98 -15.77 10.05 34.57
N SER A 99 -14.73 10.70 35.08
CA SER A 99 -13.33 10.48 34.76
C SER A 99 -12.98 9.00 34.79
N TYR A 100 -12.93 8.37 33.63
CA TYR A 100 -12.37 7.03 33.47
C TYR A 100 -10.86 7.12 33.69
N GLN A 101 -10.41 6.81 34.90
CA GLN A 101 -9.03 6.41 35.13
C GLN A 101 -8.81 5.10 34.36
N GLN A 102 -8.07 5.17 33.25
CA GLN A 102 -7.71 3.99 32.47
C GLN A 102 -6.55 3.24 33.15
N PRO A 103 -6.70 1.96 33.55
CA PRO A 103 -5.59 1.17 34.04
C PRO A 103 -4.92 0.44 32.87
N PHE A 104 -4.21 1.18 32.00
CA PHE A 104 -3.10 0.64 31.21
C PHE A 104 -2.26 1.78 30.60
N GLN A 105 -1.57 2.55 31.43
CA GLN A 105 -0.37 3.27 31.00
C GLN A 105 0.82 2.33 31.14
N GLN A 106 0.97 1.36 30.23
CA GLN A 106 2.32 0.96 29.85
C GLN A 106 2.84 2.03 28.89
N SER A 107 3.89 2.69 29.34
CA SER A 107 4.61 3.76 28.69
C SER A 107 5.05 3.37 27.28
N TYR A 108 4.24 3.68 26.27
CA TYR A 108 4.81 4.11 25.01
C TYR A 108 5.37 5.50 25.25
N GLN A 109 6.65 5.57 25.64
CA GLN A 109 7.42 6.78 25.42
C GLN A 109 7.45 6.98 23.90
N GLN A 110 6.47 7.71 23.38
CA GLN A 110 6.56 8.35 22.08
C GLN A 110 7.82 9.23 22.15
N PRO A 111 8.85 8.99 21.32
CA PRO A 111 9.79 10.06 21.03
C PRO A 111 8.93 11.20 20.48
N ALA A 112 9.12 12.41 21.00
CA ALA A 112 8.34 13.60 20.67
C ALA A 112 7.94 13.58 19.19
N MET A 113 6.62 13.58 18.94
CA MET A 113 6.07 13.74 17.61
C MET A 113 6.75 14.96 16.99
N GLN A 114 7.66 14.69 16.05
CA GLN A 114 8.28 15.72 15.24
C GLN A 114 7.17 16.52 14.55
N ALA A 115 7.49 17.79 14.35
CA ALA A 115 6.71 18.89 13.80
C ALA A 115 5.73 18.50 12.65
N PRO A 116 4.77 19.38 12.31
CA PRO A 116 3.79 19.13 11.24
C PRO A 116 4.52 18.55 10.03
N VAL A 117 4.03 17.42 9.53
CA VAL A 117 4.56 16.80 8.31
C VAL A 117 4.51 17.89 7.24
N ASP A 118 5.68 18.42 6.88
CA ASP A 118 5.79 19.49 5.89
C ASP A 118 4.97 19.08 4.67
N GLU A 119 4.06 19.97 4.27
CA GLU A 119 3.17 19.87 3.11
C GLU A 119 3.94 19.80 1.77
N GLY A 120 5.26 19.61 1.80
CA GLY A 120 6.19 19.65 0.68
C GLY A 120 6.70 18.31 0.16
N ASP A 121 6.42 17.16 0.81
CA ASP A 121 6.91 15.85 0.33
C ASP A 121 5.77 14.95 -0.17
N SER A 122 5.13 15.36 -1.27
CA SER A 122 4.18 14.50 -1.98
C SER A 122 4.91 13.21 -2.37
N LEU A 123 4.50 12.07 -1.81
CA LEU A 123 5.04 10.74 -2.06
C LEU A 123 5.32 10.50 -3.57
N ASN A 124 6.56 10.74 -4.01
CA ASN A 124 6.90 10.65 -5.43
C ASN A 124 7.12 9.20 -5.84
N LEU A 125 6.03 8.51 -6.15
CA LEU A 125 6.06 7.12 -6.60
C LEU A 125 6.69 6.93 -7.98
N SER A 126 6.91 8.01 -8.74
CA SER A 126 7.54 7.95 -10.08
C SER A 126 9.06 8.01 -10.08
N LYS A 127 9.68 8.13 -8.90
CA LYS A 127 11.14 8.20 -8.79
C LYS A 127 11.80 6.91 -9.30
N TRP A 128 12.94 7.10 -9.95
CA TRP A 128 13.87 6.02 -10.28
C TRP A 128 14.28 5.28 -9.01
N ASN A 129 14.36 3.96 -9.09
CA ASN A 129 14.70 3.08 -7.98
C ASN A 129 15.98 2.31 -8.29
N TRP A 130 17.06 2.67 -7.63
CA TRP A 130 18.37 2.06 -7.87
C TRP A 130 18.44 0.63 -7.37
N GLY A 131 17.74 0.33 -6.27
CA GLY A 131 17.62 -1.03 -5.75
C GLY A 131 16.92 -1.95 -6.74
N ALA A 132 15.78 -1.50 -7.27
CA ALA A 132 15.05 -2.24 -8.28
C ALA A 132 15.87 -2.38 -9.57
N PHE A 133 16.53 -1.32 -10.05
CA PHE A 133 17.35 -1.40 -11.25
C PHE A 133 18.51 -2.42 -11.12
N SER A 134 19.31 -2.33 -10.06
CA SER A 134 20.52 -3.14 -9.91
C SER A 134 20.26 -4.55 -9.41
N LEU A 135 19.16 -4.76 -8.67
CA LEU A 135 18.87 -6.00 -7.94
C LEU A 135 17.45 -6.51 -8.15
N TYR A 136 16.82 -6.24 -9.31
CA TYR A 136 15.37 -6.46 -9.46
C TYR A 136 14.81 -7.82 -8.99
N PRO A 137 15.48 -8.99 -9.14
CA PRO A 137 14.92 -10.25 -8.64
C PRO A 137 14.89 -10.29 -7.11
N LEU A 138 16.01 -9.95 -6.47
CA LEU A 138 16.16 -9.96 -5.03
C LEU A 138 15.34 -8.84 -4.38
N TRP A 139 15.48 -7.63 -4.90
CA TRP A 139 14.69 -6.47 -4.51
C TRP A 139 13.20 -6.76 -4.67
N GLY A 140 12.80 -7.38 -5.79
CA GLY A 140 11.41 -7.69 -6.10
C GLY A 140 10.77 -8.61 -5.06
N PHE A 141 11.48 -9.67 -4.64
CA PHE A 141 11.02 -10.58 -3.59
C PHE A 141 10.65 -9.86 -2.29
N PHE A 142 11.55 -9.01 -1.78
CA PHE A 142 11.30 -8.25 -0.54
C PHE A 142 10.28 -7.13 -0.70
N ASN A 143 9.97 -6.72 -1.93
CA ASN A 143 9.03 -5.65 -2.25
C ASN A 143 7.72 -6.16 -2.86
N GLY A 144 7.37 -7.43 -2.65
CA GLY A 144 6.08 -8.01 -3.08
C GLY A 144 5.97 -8.31 -4.57
N CYS A 145 7.06 -8.20 -5.32
CA CYS A 145 7.19 -8.57 -6.74
C CYS A 145 7.91 -9.91 -6.89
N TRP A 146 7.43 -10.97 -6.24
CA TRP A 146 8.09 -12.30 -6.25
C TRP A 146 8.33 -12.86 -7.67
N TRP A 147 7.48 -12.49 -8.63
CA TRP A 147 7.59 -12.84 -10.04
C TRP A 147 8.82 -12.24 -10.73
N ALA A 148 9.52 -11.29 -10.11
CA ALA A 148 10.79 -10.74 -10.59
C ALA A 148 11.87 -11.83 -10.76
N PHE A 149 11.84 -12.90 -9.96
CA PHE A 149 12.71 -14.06 -10.17
C PHE A 149 12.43 -14.79 -11.48
N LEU A 150 11.17 -14.89 -11.90
CA LEU A 150 10.81 -15.52 -13.18
C LEU A 150 11.32 -14.68 -14.36
N ILE A 151 11.21 -13.36 -14.27
CA ILE A 151 11.81 -12.44 -15.27
C ILE A 151 13.33 -12.60 -15.28
N GLY A 152 13.96 -12.67 -14.11
CA GLY A 152 15.39 -12.99 -13.96
C GLY A 152 15.81 -14.25 -14.70
N PHE A 153 15.07 -15.34 -14.47
CA PHE A 153 15.40 -16.65 -15.00
C PHE A 153 15.15 -16.76 -16.52
N PHE A 154 13.99 -16.29 -17.01
CA PHE A 154 13.61 -16.47 -18.41
C PHE A 154 14.04 -15.33 -19.34
N VAL A 155 14.24 -14.12 -18.80
CA VAL A 155 14.42 -12.87 -19.56
C VAL A 155 15.69 -12.13 -19.15
N GLY A 156 16.46 -12.61 -18.17
CA GLY A 156 17.66 -11.94 -17.66
C GLY A 156 18.77 -11.72 -18.70
N TRP A 157 18.82 -12.54 -19.76
CA TRP A 157 19.77 -12.39 -20.87
C TRP A 157 19.47 -11.15 -21.76
N LEU A 158 18.29 -10.55 -21.66
CA LEU A 158 17.93 -9.27 -22.30
C LEU A 158 18.42 -8.04 -21.51
N PHE A 159 19.47 -8.21 -20.70
CA PHE A 159 20.08 -7.10 -20.00
C PHE A 159 20.41 -5.94 -20.97
N PRO A 160 20.05 -4.67 -20.68
CA PRO A 160 19.52 -4.15 -19.42
C PRO A 160 18.00 -3.90 -19.40
N ILE A 161 17.23 -4.42 -20.37
CA ILE A 161 15.82 -4.02 -20.55
C ILE A 161 14.97 -4.29 -19.29
N PRO A 162 14.98 -5.49 -18.67
CA PRO A 162 14.22 -5.71 -17.43
C PRO A 162 14.66 -4.79 -16.30
N ASN A 163 15.97 -4.58 -16.13
CA ASN A 163 16.53 -3.71 -15.11
C ASN A 163 15.98 -2.28 -15.23
N ILE A 164 15.94 -1.73 -16.44
CA ILE A 164 15.41 -0.37 -16.69
C ILE A 164 13.93 -0.30 -16.33
N ILE A 165 13.12 -1.29 -16.75
CA ILE A 165 11.69 -1.33 -16.41
C ILE A 165 11.51 -1.34 -14.88
N PHE A 166 12.25 -2.18 -14.17
CA PHE A 166 12.22 -2.21 -12.71
C PHE A 166 12.74 -0.92 -12.08
N GLY A 167 13.75 -0.26 -12.66
CA GLY A 167 14.22 1.04 -12.21
C GLY A 167 13.15 2.13 -12.29
N VAL A 168 12.37 2.18 -13.39
CA VAL A 168 11.30 3.17 -13.59
C VAL A 168 10.07 2.85 -12.74
N TYR A 169 9.63 1.59 -12.70
CA TYR A 169 8.35 1.21 -12.08
C TYR A 169 8.48 0.64 -10.67
N GLY A 170 9.69 0.33 -10.21
CA GLY A 170 9.95 -0.36 -8.94
C GLY A 170 9.30 0.32 -7.76
N THR A 171 9.51 1.63 -7.57
CA THR A 171 8.90 2.37 -6.45
C THR A 171 7.36 2.24 -6.44
N ARG A 172 6.71 2.28 -7.61
CA ARG A 172 5.26 2.11 -7.73
C ARG A 172 4.82 0.70 -7.37
N TRP A 173 5.50 -0.31 -7.90
CA TRP A 173 5.17 -1.71 -7.64
C TRP A 173 5.40 -2.08 -6.17
N ALA A 174 6.48 -1.61 -5.54
CA ALA A 174 6.73 -1.81 -4.11
C ALA A 174 5.65 -1.19 -3.23
N TRP A 175 5.16 0.00 -3.59
CA TRP A 175 4.06 0.65 -2.89
C TRP A 175 2.76 -0.13 -3.02
N GLN A 176 2.45 -0.64 -4.21
CA GLN A 176 1.19 -1.34 -4.50
C GLN A 176 1.14 -2.76 -3.93
N ASN A 177 2.27 -3.47 -3.89
CA ASN A 177 2.31 -4.90 -3.60
C ASN A 177 2.48 -5.22 -2.09
N ARG A 178 2.71 -4.22 -1.24
CA ARG A 178 2.88 -4.41 0.22
C ARG A 178 2.06 -3.40 1.02
N SER A 179 1.66 -3.80 2.23
CA SER A 179 1.08 -2.89 3.23
C SER A 179 2.20 -2.21 4.01
N TRP A 180 2.23 -0.88 4.00
CA TRP A 180 3.19 -0.04 4.72
C TRP A 180 2.55 0.63 5.93
N ARG A 181 3.30 0.82 7.02
CA ARG A 181 2.76 1.45 8.24
C ARG A 181 2.54 2.95 8.06
N SER A 182 3.41 3.58 7.27
CA SER A 182 3.34 4.99 6.90
C SER A 182 4.12 5.23 5.61
N ALA A 183 3.92 6.40 4.99
CA ALA A 183 4.73 6.87 3.87
C ALA A 183 6.23 6.95 4.24
N ALA A 184 6.54 7.39 5.46
CA ALA A 184 7.91 7.49 5.96
C ALA A 184 8.58 6.10 6.11
N ASP A 185 7.85 5.10 6.59
CA ASP A 185 8.32 3.71 6.71
C ASP A 185 8.66 3.11 5.34
N PHE A 186 7.81 3.36 4.35
CA PHE A 186 8.08 3.01 2.96
C PHE A 186 9.32 3.72 2.42
N MET A 187 9.40 5.04 2.59
CA MET A 187 10.51 5.83 2.05
C MET A 187 11.85 5.47 2.70
N ALA A 188 11.89 5.23 4.01
CA ALA A 188 13.08 4.76 4.70
C ALA A 188 13.55 3.40 4.14
N THR A 189 12.60 2.49 3.88
CA THR A 189 12.90 1.18 3.27
C THR A 189 13.44 1.35 1.85
N GLN A 190 12.77 2.14 1.01
CA GLN A 190 13.22 2.36 -0.38
C GLN A 190 14.56 3.09 -0.44
N HIS A 191 14.82 4.02 0.47
CA HIS A 191 16.10 4.70 0.57
C HIS A 191 17.25 3.73 0.87
N GLY A 192 17.05 2.78 1.79
CA GLY A 192 18.03 1.72 2.05
C GLY A 192 18.32 0.87 0.80
N TRP A 193 17.27 0.51 0.05
CA TRP A 193 17.41 -0.22 -1.22
C TRP A 193 18.10 0.62 -2.31
N ASP A 194 17.80 1.91 -2.40
CA ASP A 194 18.43 2.82 -3.36
C ASP A 194 19.95 2.88 -3.12
N ILE A 195 20.39 3.04 -1.87
CA ILE A 195 21.81 3.02 -1.51
C ILE A 195 22.46 1.70 -1.88
N ALA A 196 21.86 0.57 -1.49
CA ALA A 196 22.40 -0.76 -1.80
C ALA A 196 22.52 -0.97 -3.32
N GLY A 197 21.52 -0.53 -4.08
CA GLY A 197 21.49 -0.60 -5.53
C GLY A 197 22.56 0.25 -6.21
N ILE A 198 22.84 1.46 -5.71
CA ILE A 198 23.93 2.32 -6.20
C ILE A 198 25.28 1.68 -5.93
N ILE A 199 25.53 1.19 -4.71
CA ILE A 199 26.80 0.56 -4.35
C ILE A 199 27.10 -0.61 -5.28
N ILE A 200 26.11 -1.50 -5.47
CA ILE A 200 26.27 -2.67 -6.33
C ILE A 200 26.43 -2.27 -7.79
N PHE A 201 25.72 -1.25 -8.26
CA PHE A 201 25.89 -0.73 -9.61
C PHE A 201 27.33 -0.26 -9.87
N VAL A 202 27.88 0.57 -8.97
CA VAL A 202 29.24 1.10 -9.09
C VAL A 202 30.28 -0.02 -9.05
N ILE A 203 30.14 -0.99 -8.14
CA ILE A 203 31.04 -2.15 -8.08
C ILE A 203 31.03 -2.93 -9.40
N ASN A 204 29.85 -3.23 -9.95
CA ASN A 204 29.74 -3.95 -11.22
C ASN A 204 30.33 -3.12 -12.38
N MET A 205 30.06 -1.82 -12.43
CA MET A 205 30.61 -0.92 -13.45
C MET A 205 32.14 -0.92 -13.44
N LEU A 206 32.76 -0.78 -12.27
CA LEU A 206 34.23 -0.81 -12.13
C LEU A 206 34.80 -2.17 -12.50
N PHE A 207 34.14 -3.27 -12.13
CA PHE A 207 34.54 -4.62 -12.50
C PHE A 207 34.52 -4.81 -14.04
N PHE A 208 33.43 -4.41 -14.72
CA PHE A 208 33.34 -4.49 -16.18
C PHE A 208 34.36 -3.61 -16.89
N LEU A 209 34.60 -2.39 -16.40
CA LEU A 209 35.67 -1.53 -16.93
C LEU A 209 37.05 -2.21 -16.78
N GLY A 210 37.32 -2.80 -15.61
CA GLY A 210 38.54 -3.58 -15.38
C GLY A 210 38.69 -4.74 -16.35
N LEU A 211 37.62 -5.50 -16.61
CA LEU A 211 37.63 -6.58 -17.60
C LEU A 211 37.94 -6.06 -19.01
N ILE A 212 37.32 -4.95 -19.42
CA ILE A 212 37.57 -4.34 -20.74
C ILE A 212 39.06 -4.00 -20.90
N PHE A 213 39.65 -3.32 -19.90
CA PHE A 213 41.07 -2.99 -19.94
C PHE A 213 41.97 -4.22 -19.94
N PHE A 214 41.64 -5.23 -19.13
CA PHE A 214 42.37 -6.50 -19.09
C PHE A 214 42.37 -7.20 -20.45
N TYR A 215 41.21 -7.33 -21.10
CA TYR A 215 41.11 -7.96 -22.42
C TYR A 215 41.79 -7.14 -23.52
N ALA A 216 41.68 -5.80 -23.48
CA ALA A 216 42.39 -4.94 -24.42
C ALA A 216 43.92 -5.14 -24.33
N ALA A 217 44.46 -5.21 -23.10
CA ALA A 217 45.86 -5.48 -22.86
C ALA A 217 46.27 -6.89 -23.36
N LEU A 218 45.46 -7.91 -23.09
CA LEU A 218 45.71 -9.27 -23.55
C LEU A 218 45.77 -9.36 -25.08
N ILE A 219 44.81 -8.74 -25.77
CA ILE A 219 44.79 -8.69 -27.24
C ILE A 219 46.05 -8.00 -27.76
N SER A 220 46.43 -6.86 -27.18
CA SER A 220 47.64 -6.13 -27.59
C SER A 220 48.94 -6.91 -27.36
N ALA A 221 48.97 -7.82 -26.39
CA ALA A 221 50.14 -8.66 -26.12
C ALA A 221 50.24 -9.87 -27.04
N LEU A 222 49.15 -10.26 -27.70
CA LEU A 222 49.06 -11.40 -28.61
C LEU A 222 49.15 -11.01 -30.09
N SER A 223 49.02 -9.72 -30.41
CA SER A 223 49.16 -9.13 -31.76
C SER A 223 50.59 -8.71 -32.06
#